data_AF-A0A0N4VMJ5-F1
#
_entry.id   AF-A0A0N4VMJ5-F1
#
_cell.length_a   1.000
_cell.length_b   1.000
_cell.length_c   1.000
_cell.angle_alpha   90.00
_cell.angle_beta   90.00
_cell.angle_gamma   90.00
#
_symmetry.space_group_name_H-M   'P 1'
#
loop_
_entity.id
_entity.type
_entity.pdbx_description
1 polymer ?
#
loop_
_entity_poly.entity_id
_entity_poly.type
_entity_poly.pdbx_seq_one_letter_code
_entity_poly.pdbx_strand_id
1 'polypeptide(L)'
;MVFGLAMDVVAFLSEAGDNNCPVDKTRRNWCPACRLRKCYQMNMNPNAVQKERGPRKKKHSSTYKDIINHLANQKDLILLECVQRCLDSPVLTFVSTSQKLEILCTYWPIFFLLDYSSRVKTPQISCLNVKELLIVQNTDKETRLDSEELRLTFCLALCRIGNSCDLLSFAKPLEDMYSFWLHRHCDQFYDNGTGRANRLISFVNELLYKKDYGSLAEEFSMTPNELIRNSVA
;
A
#
# COMPACT_ATOMS: atom_id res chain seq x y z
N MET A 1 -67.85 10.30 14.12
CA MET A 1 -68.37 11.43 13.33
C MET A 1 -67.25 12.46 13.26
N VAL A 2 -66.36 12.45 12.25
CA VAL A 2 -66.41 13.16 10.92
C VAL A 2 -66.91 14.61 11.06
N PHE A 3 -66.29 15.70 10.61
CA PHE A 3 -65.35 16.09 9.52
C PHE A 3 -64.50 17.28 10.06
N GLY A 4 -63.33 17.73 9.58
CA GLY A 4 -62.74 17.80 8.24
C GLY A 4 -62.23 19.26 8.01
N LEU A 5 -61.24 19.42 7.11
CA LEU A 5 -60.63 20.65 6.57
C LEU A 5 -59.42 21.20 7.37
N ALA A 6 -58.24 21.40 6.80
CA ALA A 6 -57.67 21.03 5.51
C ALA A 6 -56.16 21.14 5.73
N MET A 7 -55.42 20.08 5.39
CA MET A 7 -53.98 20.22 5.24
C MET A 7 -53.77 21.05 3.98
N ASP A 8 -53.28 22.28 4.15
CA ASP A 8 -52.71 23.05 3.03
C ASP A 8 -51.35 22.42 2.66
N VAL A 9 -51.44 21.25 2.02
CA VAL A 9 -50.45 20.71 1.11
C VAL A 9 -50.53 21.54 -0.17
N VAL A 10 -50.26 22.84 -0.07
CA VAL A 10 -50.19 23.76 -1.21
C VAL A 10 -48.78 24.31 -1.27
N ALA A 11 -47.85 23.48 -1.75
CA ALA A 11 -46.60 23.94 -2.39
C ALA A 11 -45.74 22.81 -3.01
N PHE A 12 -46.24 21.57 -3.17
CA PHE A 12 -45.42 20.49 -3.78
C PHE A 12 -45.65 20.27 -5.28
N LEU A 13 -46.48 21.08 -5.92
CA LEU A 13 -46.68 21.06 -7.37
C LEU A 13 -46.60 22.47 -7.94
N SER A 14 -45.47 23.16 -7.73
CA SER A 14 -45.07 24.17 -8.71
C SER A 14 -44.46 23.40 -9.88
N GLU A 15 -45.21 23.34 -10.97
CA GLU A 15 -44.84 22.82 -12.27
C GLU A 15 -43.32 22.82 -12.50
N ALA A 16 -42.72 21.64 -12.55
CA ALA A 16 -41.33 21.45 -12.98
C ALA A 16 -41.19 21.64 -14.51
N GLY A 17 -41.90 22.63 -15.08
CA GLY A 17 -41.97 22.91 -16.51
C GLY A 17 -41.34 24.23 -16.93
N ASP A 18 -41.35 25.25 -16.06
CA ASP A 18 -41.03 26.63 -16.47
C ASP A 18 -39.61 27.10 -16.15
N ASN A 19 -38.74 26.20 -15.69
CA ASN A 19 -37.35 26.51 -15.30
C ASN A 19 -37.22 27.68 -14.28
N ASN A 20 -38.25 27.94 -13.47
CA ASN A 20 -38.31 29.09 -12.57
C ASN A 20 -38.42 28.74 -11.07
N CYS A 21 -37.84 27.61 -10.65
CA CYS A 21 -37.90 27.18 -9.26
C CYS A 21 -37.16 28.17 -8.33
N PRO A 22 -37.71 28.47 -7.13
CA PRO A 22 -37.08 29.36 -6.16
C PRO A 22 -35.77 28.75 -5.60
N VAL A 23 -34.70 29.55 -5.54
CA VAL A 23 -33.38 29.14 -5.00
C VAL A 23 -33.11 29.89 -3.69
N ASP A 24 -33.53 29.31 -2.58
CA ASP A 24 -33.32 29.82 -1.22
C ASP A 24 -32.51 28.84 -0.34
N LYS A 25 -32.27 29.18 0.93
CA LYS A 25 -31.44 28.37 1.85
C LYS A 25 -31.99 26.95 2.05
N THR A 26 -33.30 26.76 2.05
CA THR A 26 -33.96 25.48 2.39
C THR A 26 -34.21 24.61 1.16
N ARG A 27 -34.38 25.21 -0.03
CA ARG A 27 -34.82 24.52 -1.25
C ARG A 27 -33.83 24.57 -2.43
N ARG A 28 -32.67 25.23 -2.27
CA ARG A 28 -31.61 25.31 -3.31
C ARG A 28 -31.13 23.97 -3.91
N ASN A 29 -31.38 22.84 -3.23
CA ASN A 29 -30.97 21.52 -3.70
C ASN A 29 -32.06 20.76 -4.47
N TRP A 30 -33.30 21.29 -4.57
CA TRP A 30 -34.42 20.59 -5.20
C TRP A 30 -34.35 20.58 -6.73
N CYS A 31 -33.88 21.67 -7.35
CA CYS A 31 -33.73 21.78 -8.80
C CYS A 31 -32.30 22.20 -9.18
N PRO A 32 -31.45 21.25 -9.64
CA PRO A 32 -30.09 21.56 -10.08
C PRO A 32 -30.03 22.56 -11.24
N ALA A 33 -30.98 22.48 -12.18
CA ALA A 33 -31.03 23.37 -13.36
C ALA A 33 -31.26 24.83 -12.97
N CYS A 34 -32.26 25.11 -12.12
CA CYS A 34 -32.53 26.46 -11.64
C CYS A 34 -31.40 27.01 -10.76
N ARG A 35 -30.77 26.15 -9.96
CA ARG A 35 -29.59 26.52 -9.16
C ARG A 35 -28.42 26.95 -10.06
N LEU A 36 -28.08 26.16 -11.07
CA LEU A 36 -27.02 26.49 -12.02
C LEU A 36 -27.33 27.77 -12.81
N ARG A 37 -28.57 27.94 -13.28
CA ARG A 37 -29.01 29.18 -13.93
C ARG A 37 -28.81 30.40 -13.03
N LYS A 38 -29.17 30.30 -11.74
CA LYS A 38 -28.94 31.37 -10.77
C LYS A 38 -27.44 31.63 -10.55
N CYS A 39 -26.59 30.61 -10.56
CA CYS A 39 -25.13 30.78 -10.52
C CYS A 39 -24.63 31.67 -11.68
N TYR A 40 -25.11 31.44 -12.90
CA TYR A 40 -24.76 32.28 -14.05
C TYR A 40 -25.36 33.69 -13.96
N GLN A 41 -26.62 33.85 -13.52
CA GLN A 41 -27.23 35.17 -13.31
C GLN A 41 -26.49 36.03 -12.27
N MET A 42 -25.82 35.40 -11.31
CA MET A 42 -24.96 36.07 -10.33
C MET A 42 -23.52 36.23 -10.82
N ASN A 43 -23.25 36.05 -12.12
CA ASN A 43 -21.93 36.15 -12.74
C ASN A 43 -20.86 35.24 -12.12
N MET A 44 -21.23 34.02 -11.70
CA MET A 44 -20.21 33.03 -11.32
C MET A 44 -19.39 32.63 -12.55
N ASN A 45 -18.07 32.76 -12.44
CA ASN A 45 -17.15 32.46 -13.53
C ASN A 45 -16.98 30.93 -13.71
N PRO A 46 -17.41 30.32 -14.83
CA PRO A 46 -17.22 28.90 -15.08
C PRO A 46 -15.75 28.51 -15.19
N ASN A 47 -14.90 29.44 -15.65
CA ASN A 47 -13.46 29.22 -15.81
C ASN A 47 -12.70 29.26 -14.47
N ALA A 48 -13.38 29.64 -13.37
CA ALA A 48 -12.79 29.56 -12.03
C ALA A 48 -12.86 28.13 -11.45
N VAL A 49 -13.60 27.21 -12.09
CA VAL A 49 -13.67 25.81 -11.67
C VAL A 49 -12.37 25.12 -12.07
N GLN A 50 -11.59 24.73 -11.07
CA GLN A 50 -10.37 23.96 -11.28
C GLN A 50 -10.73 22.53 -11.69
N LYS A 51 -9.91 21.91 -12.56
CA LYS A 51 -9.96 20.45 -12.75
C LYS A 51 -9.84 19.76 -11.39
N GLU A 52 -10.44 18.59 -11.27
CA GLU A 52 -10.34 17.76 -10.07
C GLU A 52 -8.90 17.74 -9.58
N ARG A 53 -8.71 18.13 -8.32
CA ARG A 53 -7.39 18.05 -7.71
C ARG A 53 -7.06 16.57 -7.64
N GLY A 54 -5.88 16.19 -8.12
CA GLY A 54 -5.38 14.83 -7.97
C GLY A 54 -5.44 14.38 -6.50
N PRO A 55 -5.30 13.07 -6.23
CA PRO A 55 -5.45 12.51 -4.89
C PRO A 55 -4.73 13.37 -3.85
N ARG A 56 -5.46 13.89 -2.85
CA ARG A 56 -4.83 14.63 -1.76
C ARG A 56 -3.79 13.69 -1.14
N LYS A 57 -2.54 14.14 -1.02
CA LYS A 57 -1.47 13.37 -0.38
C LYS A 57 -1.99 12.83 0.96
N LYS A 58 -1.90 11.51 1.15
CA LYS A 58 -2.28 10.86 2.41
C LYS A 58 -1.46 11.49 3.54
N LYS A 59 -2.10 11.75 4.68
CA LYS A 59 -1.53 12.42 5.87
C LYS A 59 -0.55 11.51 6.65
N HIS A 60 0.19 10.62 5.97
CA HIS A 60 1.04 9.61 6.60
C HIS A 60 2.51 10.05 6.79
N SER A 61 2.87 11.27 6.36
CA SER A 61 4.30 11.60 6.15
C SER A 61 4.99 12.43 7.23
N SER A 62 4.31 12.91 8.28
CA SER A 62 4.99 13.73 9.32
C SER A 62 5.63 12.84 10.39
N THR A 63 4.87 11.95 11.01
CA THR A 63 5.36 11.10 12.12
C THR A 63 6.51 10.18 11.70
N TYR A 64 6.45 9.60 10.50
CA TYR A 64 7.47 8.70 9.96
C TYR A 64 8.82 9.39 9.70
N LYS A 65 8.80 10.63 9.19
CA LYS A 65 10.02 11.39 8.90
C LYS A 65 10.73 11.84 10.17
N ASP A 66 9.97 12.16 11.22
CA ASP A 66 10.52 12.56 12.51
C ASP A 66 11.20 11.37 13.23
N ILE A 67 10.65 10.16 13.12
CA ILE A 67 11.27 8.92 13.62
C ILE A 67 12.60 8.63 12.90
N ILE A 68 12.63 8.72 11.57
CA ILE A 68 13.84 8.49 10.76
C ILE A 68 14.99 9.43 11.14
N ASN A 69 14.70 10.69 11.44
CA ASN A 69 15.72 11.68 11.78
C ASN A 69 16.42 11.40 13.14
N HIS A 70 15.85 10.55 13.99
CA HIS A 70 16.38 10.19 15.30
C HIS A 70 16.99 8.78 15.40
N LEU A 71 16.88 7.95 14.35
CA LEU A 71 17.40 6.59 14.39
C LEU A 71 18.87 6.54 13.93
N ALA A 72 19.76 6.23 14.88
CA ALA A 72 21.19 6.06 14.62
C ALA A 72 21.55 4.71 13.94
N ASN A 73 20.69 3.70 14.07
CA ASN A 73 20.94 2.37 13.50
C ASN A 73 20.38 2.27 12.07
N GLN A 74 21.27 2.00 11.11
CA GLN A 74 20.93 1.83 9.70
C GLN A 74 19.94 0.68 9.47
N LYS A 75 19.97 -0.39 10.29
CA LYS A 75 19.06 -1.54 10.13
C LYS A 75 17.62 -1.17 10.43
N ASP A 76 17.40 -0.33 11.44
CA ASP A 76 16.06 0.16 11.80
C ASP A 76 15.46 0.99 10.64
N LEU A 77 16.28 1.84 10.01
CA LEU A 77 15.87 2.62 8.83
C LEU A 77 15.48 1.71 7.67
N ILE A 78 16.26 0.66 7.40
CA ILE A 78 15.98 -0.33 6.35
C ILE A 78 14.64 -1.04 6.63
N LEU A 79 14.41 -1.47 7.87
CA LEU A 79 13.15 -2.10 8.27
C LEU A 79 11.96 -1.14 8.10
N LEU A 80 12.09 0.12 8.51
CA LEU A 80 11.02 1.10 8.36
C LEU A 80 10.67 1.37 6.89
N GLU A 81 11.66 1.53 6.02
CA GLU A 81 11.42 1.68 4.58
C GLU A 81 10.77 0.42 4.00
N CYS A 82 11.21 -0.75 4.44
CA CYS A 82 10.63 -2.04 4.04
C CYS A 82 9.14 -2.14 4.43
N VAL A 83 8.79 -1.72 5.65
CA VAL A 83 7.40 -1.68 6.11
C VAL A 83 6.55 -0.78 5.20
N GLN A 84 7.05 0.42 4.86
CA GLN A 84 6.31 1.32 3.95
C GLN A 84 6.10 0.68 2.57
N ARG A 85 7.12 0.01 2.00
CA ARG A 85 6.97 -0.73 0.74
C ARG A 85 5.90 -1.83 0.82
N CYS A 86 5.83 -2.55 1.94
CA CYS A 86 4.77 -3.54 2.15
C CYS A 86 3.40 -2.89 2.20
N LEU A 87 3.24 -1.78 2.92
CA LEU A 87 1.96 -1.06 3.04
C LEU A 87 1.49 -0.47 1.71
N ASP A 88 2.41 -0.05 0.86
CA ASP A 88 2.14 0.43 -0.49
C ASP A 88 1.91 -0.71 -1.51
N SER A 89 2.07 -1.97 -1.09
CA SER A 89 1.85 -3.11 -1.98
C SER A 89 0.37 -3.24 -2.38
N PRO A 90 0.09 -3.61 -3.64
CA PRO A 90 -1.29 -3.86 -4.08
C PRO A 90 -1.97 -4.96 -3.25
N VAL A 91 -1.22 -5.99 -2.83
CA VAL A 91 -1.75 -7.14 -2.09
C VAL A 91 -2.31 -6.72 -0.72
N LEU A 92 -1.63 -5.82 -0.01
CA LEU A 92 -2.12 -5.35 1.31
C LEU A 92 -3.19 -4.26 1.22
N THR A 93 -3.56 -3.78 0.03
CA THR A 93 -4.56 -2.70 -0.11
C THR A 93 -5.92 -3.08 0.50
N PHE A 94 -6.29 -4.36 0.42
CA PHE A 94 -7.58 -4.89 0.90
C PHE A 94 -7.58 -5.33 2.37
N VAL A 95 -6.44 -5.21 3.04
CA VAL A 95 -6.23 -5.71 4.41
C VAL A 95 -6.43 -4.57 5.42
N SER A 96 -7.12 -4.85 6.53
CA SER A 96 -7.33 -3.85 7.59
C SER A 96 -6.02 -3.46 8.27
N THR A 97 -5.98 -2.30 8.94
CA THR A 97 -4.76 -1.85 9.65
C THR A 97 -4.31 -2.84 10.73
N SER A 98 -5.25 -3.45 11.47
CA SER A 98 -4.92 -4.45 12.50
C SER A 98 -4.32 -5.72 11.89
N GLN A 99 -4.89 -6.19 10.78
CA GLN A 99 -4.39 -7.37 10.06
C GLN A 99 -3.02 -7.10 9.42
N LYS A 100 -2.81 -5.89 8.87
CA LYS A 100 -1.49 -5.46 8.37
C LYS A 100 -0.42 -5.54 9.45
N LEU A 101 -0.72 -5.05 10.65
CA LEU A 101 0.19 -5.12 11.79
C LEU A 101 0.55 -6.56 12.16
N GLU A 102 -0.43 -7.45 12.19
CA GLU A 102 -0.24 -8.87 12.51
C GLU A 102 0.66 -9.57 11.49
N ILE A 103 0.37 -9.38 10.19
CA ILE A 103 1.18 -9.91 9.09
C ILE A 103 2.61 -9.38 9.17
N LEU A 104 2.78 -8.05 9.30
CA LEU A 104 4.11 -7.44 9.31
C LEU A 104 4.92 -7.84 10.54
N CYS A 105 4.34 -7.86 11.74
CA CYS A 105 5.05 -8.31 12.95
C CYS A 105 5.49 -9.78 12.87
N THR A 106 4.76 -10.61 12.12
CA THR A 106 5.08 -12.04 11.98
C THR A 106 6.12 -12.28 10.88
N TYR A 107 5.98 -11.60 9.75
CA TYR A 107 6.75 -11.91 8.53
C TYR A 107 7.79 -10.84 8.15
N TRP A 108 8.05 -9.85 9.01
CA TRP A 108 9.07 -8.82 8.76
C TRP A 108 10.46 -9.35 8.37
N PRO A 109 10.97 -10.51 8.88
CA PRO A 109 12.32 -10.95 8.51
C PRO A 109 12.44 -11.22 7.01
N ILE A 110 11.39 -11.77 6.39
CA ILE A 110 11.36 -12.10 4.97
C ILE A 110 11.50 -10.82 4.15
N PHE A 111 10.66 -9.82 4.43
CA PHE A 111 10.66 -8.55 3.70
C PHE A 111 11.93 -7.74 3.98
N PHE A 112 12.44 -7.77 5.22
CA PHE A 112 13.71 -7.13 5.57
C PHE A 112 14.86 -7.73 4.78
N LEU A 113 14.95 -9.06 4.67
CA LEU A 113 16.03 -9.72 3.96
C LEU A 113 15.95 -9.54 2.43
N LEU A 114 14.74 -9.55 1.86
CA LEU A 114 14.52 -9.18 0.46
C LEU A 114 15.00 -7.74 0.19
N ASP A 115 14.59 -6.78 1.03
CA ASP A 115 15.01 -5.39 0.88
C ASP A 115 16.50 -5.19 1.11
N TYR A 116 17.06 -5.88 2.11
CA TYR A 116 18.50 -5.86 2.41
C TYR A 116 19.32 -6.35 1.22
N SER A 117 18.89 -7.43 0.55
CA SER A 117 19.55 -7.96 -0.66
C SER A 117 19.54 -7.01 -1.86
N SER A 118 18.63 -6.02 -1.88
CA SER A 118 18.54 -5.02 -2.95
C SER A 118 19.47 -3.81 -2.75
N ARG A 119 20.20 -3.70 -1.63
CA ARG A 119 20.98 -2.50 -1.28
C ARG A 119 22.46 -2.62 -1.67
N VAL A 120 23.03 -1.49 -2.13
CA VAL A 120 24.46 -1.41 -2.52
C VAL A 120 25.40 -1.46 -1.32
N LYS A 121 25.00 -0.79 -0.24
CA LYS A 121 25.76 -0.70 1.00
C LYS A 121 24.86 -1.21 2.11
N THR A 122 25.29 -2.28 2.75
CA THR A 122 24.53 -2.90 3.82
C THR A 122 25.34 -2.89 5.11
N PRO A 123 24.70 -2.60 6.26
CA PRO A 123 25.36 -2.75 7.56
C PRO A 123 25.62 -4.22 7.83
N GLN A 124 26.74 -4.56 8.46
CA GLN A 124 27.10 -5.95 8.75
C GLN A 124 26.03 -6.63 9.61
N ILE A 125 25.52 -7.77 9.15
CA ILE A 125 24.65 -8.66 9.92
C ILE A 125 25.54 -9.59 10.73
N SER A 126 25.23 -9.83 12.00
CA SER A 126 26.02 -10.68 12.89
C SER A 126 25.57 -12.14 12.79
N CYS A 127 24.27 -12.38 12.60
CA CYS A 127 23.65 -13.69 12.53
C CYS A 127 24.23 -14.58 11.41
N LEU A 128 24.86 -15.69 11.79
CA LEU A 128 25.52 -16.64 10.87
C LEU A 128 24.53 -17.29 9.90
N ASN A 129 23.37 -17.73 10.41
CA ASN A 129 22.32 -18.37 9.61
C ASN A 129 21.82 -17.45 8.48
N VAL A 130 21.75 -16.14 8.74
CA VAL A 130 21.32 -15.14 7.76
C VAL A 130 22.44 -14.82 6.78
N LYS A 131 23.69 -14.73 7.26
CA LYS A 131 24.87 -14.54 6.39
C LYS A 131 24.97 -15.63 5.32
N GLU A 132 24.86 -16.90 5.69
CA GLU A 132 24.93 -18.02 4.74
C GLU A 132 23.87 -17.90 3.64
N LEU A 133 22.63 -17.56 4.01
CA LEU A 133 21.52 -17.38 3.09
C LEU A 133 21.73 -16.17 2.14
N LEU A 134 22.34 -15.10 2.64
CA LEU A 134 22.69 -13.93 1.82
C LEU A 134 23.92 -14.17 0.93
N ILE A 135 24.85 -15.04 1.33
CA ILE A 135 26.02 -15.41 0.53
C ILE A 135 25.60 -16.16 -0.73
N VAL A 136 24.61 -17.05 -0.64
CA VAL A 136 24.07 -17.79 -1.80
C VAL A 136 23.55 -16.84 -2.89
N GLN A 137 23.00 -15.68 -2.50
CA GLN A 137 22.50 -14.65 -3.44
C GLN A 137 23.58 -13.71 -3.99
N ASN A 138 24.71 -13.53 -3.27
CA ASN A 138 25.73 -12.52 -3.59
C ASN A 138 26.90 -13.05 -4.43
N THR A 139 26.76 -14.21 -5.06
CA THR A 139 27.83 -14.83 -5.85
C THR A 139 28.19 -14.07 -7.13
N ASP A 140 27.34 -13.18 -7.64
CA ASP A 140 27.63 -12.35 -8.82
C ASP A 140 27.18 -10.88 -8.65
N LYS A 141 27.96 -9.91 -9.12
CA LYS A 141 27.61 -8.47 -9.08
C LYS A 141 26.36 -8.10 -9.91
N GLU A 142 25.91 -9.00 -10.79
CA GLU A 142 24.66 -8.87 -11.53
C GLU A 142 23.41 -9.19 -10.68
N THR A 143 23.52 -9.72 -9.46
CA THR A 143 22.38 -10.25 -8.68
C THR A 143 21.59 -9.22 -7.89
N ARG A 144 21.94 -7.93 -7.95
CA ARG A 144 21.19 -6.90 -7.22
C ARG A 144 19.77 -6.80 -7.76
N LEU A 145 18.77 -6.89 -6.88
CA LEU A 145 17.37 -6.65 -7.25
C LEU A 145 17.19 -5.18 -7.64
N ASP A 146 16.60 -4.94 -8.80
CA ASP A 146 16.09 -3.62 -9.13
C ASP A 146 14.79 -3.31 -8.35
N SER A 147 14.28 -2.08 -8.48
CA SER A 147 13.09 -1.65 -7.74
C SER A 147 11.82 -2.41 -8.10
N GLU A 148 11.70 -2.86 -9.35
CA GLU A 148 10.54 -3.60 -9.84
C GLU A 148 10.62 -5.08 -9.47
N GLU A 149 11.80 -5.68 -9.55
CA GLU A 149 12.07 -7.03 -9.04
C GLU A 149 11.80 -7.12 -7.53
N LEU A 150 12.22 -6.11 -6.77
CA LEU A 150 11.91 -6.00 -5.34
C LEU A 150 10.41 -5.91 -5.10
N ARG A 151 9.70 -5.06 -5.86
CA ARG A 151 8.24 -4.91 -5.74
C ARG A 151 7.50 -6.22 -6.06
N LEU A 152 7.90 -6.90 -7.12
CA LEU A 152 7.30 -8.17 -7.56
C LEU A 152 7.60 -9.31 -6.59
N THR A 153 8.83 -9.42 -6.07
CA THR A 153 9.20 -10.42 -5.05
C THR A 153 8.47 -10.19 -3.73
N PHE A 154 8.23 -8.94 -3.31
CA PHE A 154 7.37 -8.62 -2.16
C PHE A 154 5.94 -9.12 -2.36
N CYS A 155 5.35 -8.84 -3.53
CA CYS A 155 4.00 -9.30 -3.84
C CYS A 155 3.92 -10.83 -3.90
N LEU A 156 4.91 -11.49 -4.51
CA LEU A 156 5.02 -12.94 -4.56
C LEU A 156 5.12 -13.54 -3.16
N ALA A 157 5.97 -12.98 -2.29
CA ALA A 157 6.10 -13.42 -0.91
C ALA A 157 4.78 -13.30 -0.14
N LEU A 158 4.05 -12.18 -0.28
CA LEU A 158 2.72 -12.01 0.32
C LEU A 158 1.71 -13.05 -0.17
N CYS A 159 1.70 -13.37 -1.47
CA CYS A 159 0.82 -14.41 -2.02
C CYS A 159 1.13 -15.79 -1.42
N ARG A 160 2.42 -16.13 -1.32
CA ARG A 160 2.87 -17.40 -0.73
C ARG A 160 2.65 -17.49 0.77
N ILE A 161 2.79 -16.39 1.51
CA ILE A 161 2.42 -16.31 2.93
C ILE A 161 0.94 -16.67 3.12
N GLY A 162 0.08 -16.34 2.14
CA GLY A 162 -1.32 -16.77 2.13
C GLY A 162 -1.50 -18.27 2.36
N ASN A 163 -0.54 -19.12 1.98
CA ASN A 163 -0.56 -20.57 2.24
C ASN A 163 -0.51 -20.95 3.72
N SER A 164 0.10 -20.10 4.55
CA SER A 164 0.25 -20.31 6.00
C SER A 164 -0.54 -19.31 6.85
N CYS A 165 -1.10 -18.25 6.25
CA CYS A 165 -1.78 -17.16 6.94
C CYS A 165 -3.16 -16.92 6.32
N ASP A 166 -4.22 -17.21 7.08
CA ASP A 166 -5.60 -17.08 6.61
C ASP A 166 -5.97 -15.64 6.25
N LEU A 167 -5.33 -14.65 6.87
CA LEU A 167 -5.50 -13.22 6.55
C LEU A 167 -5.13 -12.88 5.11
N LEU A 168 -4.27 -13.69 4.48
CA LEU A 168 -3.82 -13.54 3.10
C LEU A 168 -4.30 -14.71 2.21
N SER A 169 -5.29 -15.48 2.65
CA SER A 169 -5.84 -16.60 1.86
C SER A 169 -6.35 -16.16 0.48
N PHE A 170 -6.88 -14.93 0.36
CA PHE A 170 -7.32 -14.34 -0.90
C PHE A 170 -6.17 -14.05 -1.89
N ALA A 171 -4.93 -13.97 -1.41
CA ALA A 171 -3.76 -13.61 -2.23
C ALA A 171 -3.16 -14.83 -2.95
N LYS A 172 -3.43 -16.07 -2.50
CA LYS A 172 -2.90 -17.30 -3.12
C LYS A 172 -3.12 -17.35 -4.65
N PRO A 173 -4.33 -17.06 -5.18
CA PRO A 173 -4.57 -17.12 -6.63
C PRO A 173 -3.79 -16.08 -7.45
N LEU A 174 -3.19 -15.09 -6.80
CA LEU A 174 -2.38 -14.06 -7.47
C LEU A 174 -0.92 -14.48 -7.66
N GLU A 175 -0.49 -15.61 -7.07
CA GLU A 175 0.90 -16.08 -7.13
C GLU A 175 1.39 -16.22 -8.59
N ASP A 176 0.62 -16.92 -9.43
CA ASP A 176 0.97 -17.15 -10.83
C ASP A 176 1.09 -15.84 -11.62
N MET A 177 0.25 -14.85 -11.30
CA MET A 177 0.29 -13.54 -11.92
C MET A 177 1.59 -12.80 -11.58
N TYR A 178 1.98 -12.75 -10.31
CA TYR A 178 3.23 -12.10 -9.90
C TYR A 178 4.47 -12.85 -10.37
N SER A 179 4.41 -14.19 -10.40
CA SER A 179 5.46 -15.02 -10.98
C SER A 179 5.65 -14.74 -12.47
N PHE A 180 4.56 -14.67 -13.24
CA PHE A 180 4.58 -14.32 -14.65
C PHE A 180 5.20 -12.95 -14.90
N TRP A 181 4.80 -11.92 -14.14
CA TRP A 181 5.36 -10.57 -14.33
C TRP A 181 6.83 -10.48 -13.94
N LEU A 182 7.27 -11.24 -12.94
CA LEU A 182 8.68 -11.32 -12.59
C LEU A 182 9.50 -11.94 -13.73
N HIS A 183 9.04 -13.06 -14.30
CA HIS A 183 9.66 -13.66 -15.48
C HIS A 183 9.70 -12.67 -16.65
N ARG A 184 8.56 -12.04 -16.96
CA ARG A 184 8.45 -11.10 -18.07
C ARG A 184 9.40 -9.92 -17.92
N HIS A 185 9.52 -9.37 -16.71
CA HIS A 185 10.46 -8.30 -16.40
C HIS A 185 11.90 -8.76 -16.59
N CYS A 186 12.28 -9.90 -15.99
CA CYS A 186 13.64 -10.40 -16.10
C CYS A 186 14.02 -10.71 -17.57
N ASP A 187 13.14 -11.34 -18.35
CA ASP A 187 13.38 -11.64 -19.77
C ASP A 187 13.48 -10.38 -20.65
N GLN A 188 12.86 -9.28 -20.22
CA GLN A 188 12.89 -8.02 -20.98
C GLN A 188 14.18 -7.22 -20.76
N PHE A 189 14.78 -7.33 -19.57
CA PHE A 189 15.88 -6.45 -19.14
C PHE A 189 17.21 -7.16 -18.87
N TYR A 190 17.26 -8.50 -18.90
CA TYR A 190 18.46 -9.28 -18.60
C TYR A 190 18.67 -10.44 -19.59
N ASP A 191 19.92 -10.71 -19.95
CA ASP A 191 20.28 -11.73 -20.94
C ASP A 191 19.88 -13.17 -20.52
N ASN A 192 19.96 -13.48 -19.22
CA ASN A 192 19.48 -14.74 -18.64
C ASN A 192 18.25 -14.50 -17.74
N GLY A 193 17.23 -13.85 -18.28
CA GLY A 193 16.03 -13.43 -17.56
C GLY A 193 15.32 -14.58 -16.83
N THR A 194 15.07 -15.68 -17.51
CA THR A 194 14.40 -16.86 -16.92
C THR A 194 15.21 -17.45 -15.77
N GLY A 195 16.54 -17.59 -15.92
CA GLY A 195 17.41 -18.06 -14.84
C GLY A 195 17.41 -17.11 -13.64
N ARG A 196 17.40 -15.80 -13.90
CA ARG A 196 17.30 -14.76 -12.87
C ARG A 196 15.99 -14.82 -12.10
N ALA A 197 14.85 -14.87 -12.78
CA ALA A 197 13.53 -14.97 -12.15
C ALA A 197 13.42 -16.23 -11.28
N ASN A 198 13.87 -17.38 -11.77
CA ASN A 198 13.88 -18.63 -11.00
C ASN A 198 14.72 -18.53 -9.72
N ARG A 199 15.88 -17.87 -9.78
CA ARG A 199 16.71 -17.64 -8.58
C ARG A 199 15.99 -16.77 -7.54
N LEU A 200 15.34 -15.69 -7.97
CA LEU A 200 14.56 -14.83 -7.08
C LEU A 200 13.37 -15.57 -6.46
N ILE A 201 12.68 -16.39 -7.24
CA ILE A 201 11.57 -17.23 -6.76
C ILE A 201 12.06 -18.27 -5.74
N SER A 202 13.22 -18.89 -5.99
CA SER A 202 13.87 -19.83 -5.05
C SER A 202 14.25 -19.12 -3.76
N PHE A 203 14.80 -17.91 -3.86
CA PHE A 203 15.17 -17.11 -2.70
C PHE A 203 13.97 -16.80 -1.81
N VAL A 204 12.84 -16.38 -2.39
CA VAL A 204 11.59 -16.17 -1.66
C VAL A 204 11.14 -17.45 -0.95
N ASN A 205 11.27 -18.61 -1.59
CA ASN A 205 10.92 -19.89 -0.98
C ASN A 205 11.84 -20.26 0.20
N GLU A 206 13.14 -20.08 0.05
CA GLU A 206 14.12 -20.33 1.12
C GLU A 206 13.84 -19.44 2.34
N LEU A 207 13.52 -18.17 2.11
CA LEU A 207 13.14 -17.24 3.17
C LEU A 207 11.85 -17.65 3.89
N LEU A 208 10.85 -18.16 3.15
CA LEU A 208 9.60 -18.61 3.77
C LEU A 208 9.75 -19.93 4.51
N TYR A 209 10.63 -20.81 4.05
CA TYR A 209 10.88 -22.12 4.66
C TYR A 209 11.72 -22.00 5.94
N LYS A 210 12.72 -21.11 5.96
CA LYS A 210 13.58 -20.91 7.11
C LYS A 210 12.81 -20.16 8.21
N LYS A 211 12.25 -20.88 9.18
CA LYS A 211 11.44 -20.29 10.25
C LYS A 211 12.24 -19.67 11.40
N ASP A 212 13.55 -19.89 11.45
CA ASP A 212 14.40 -19.41 12.55
C ASP A 212 15.10 -18.08 12.19
N TYR A 213 14.44 -16.99 12.58
CA TYR A 213 14.96 -15.62 12.51
C TYR A 213 15.07 -14.97 13.90
N GLY A 214 14.97 -15.74 14.99
CA GLY A 214 14.87 -15.18 16.34
C GLY A 214 16.04 -14.28 16.70
N SER A 215 17.26 -14.71 16.34
CA SER A 215 18.49 -13.95 16.56
C SER A 215 18.64 -12.70 15.68
N LEU A 216 17.85 -12.55 14.61
CA LEU A 216 17.91 -11.35 13.76
C LEU A 216 17.30 -10.13 14.48
N ALA A 217 16.33 -10.36 15.36
CA ALA A 217 15.68 -9.28 16.12
C ALA A 217 16.67 -8.56 17.06
N GLU A 218 17.70 -9.25 17.53
CA GLU A 218 18.74 -8.70 18.43
C GLU A 218 19.66 -7.68 17.73
N GLU A 219 19.59 -7.57 16.40
CA GLU A 219 20.43 -6.65 15.62
C GLU A 219 19.86 -5.22 15.51
N PHE A 220 18.65 -5.01 16.01
CA PHE A 220 17.92 -3.74 15.94
C PHE A 220 18.04 -2.97 17.26
N SER A 221 17.91 -1.63 17.22
CA SER A 221 18.03 -0.83 18.46
C SER A 221 16.81 -0.96 19.38
N MET A 222 15.65 -1.24 18.78
CA MET A 222 14.38 -1.55 19.43
C MET A 222 13.83 -2.83 18.81
N THR A 223 12.87 -3.48 19.45
CA THR A 223 12.31 -4.69 18.86
C THR A 223 11.64 -4.35 17.51
N PRO A 224 11.84 -5.16 16.46
CA PRO A 224 11.21 -4.94 15.15
C PRO A 224 9.69 -4.73 15.24
N ASN A 225 9.03 -5.45 16.16
CA ASN A 225 7.59 -5.31 16.39
C ASN A 225 7.20 -3.92 16.92
N GLU A 226 8.00 -3.31 17.80
CA GLU A 226 7.77 -1.93 18.26
C GLU A 226 7.97 -0.92 17.12
N LEU A 227 9.04 -1.08 16.33
CA LEU A 227 9.30 -0.22 15.16
C LEU A 227 8.12 -0.29 14.16
N ILE A 228 7.64 -1.50 13.87
CA ILE A 228 6.50 -1.72 12.97
C ILE A 228 5.25 -1.06 13.54
N ARG A 229 4.90 -1.32 14.81
CA ARG A 229 3.69 -0.76 15.44
C ARG A 229 3.68 0.77 15.42
N ASN A 230 4.82 1.40 15.68
CA ASN A 230 4.96 2.85 15.66
C ASN A 230 4.85 3.44 14.24
N SER A 231 5.07 2.64 13.19
CA SER A 231 5.06 3.09 11.79
C SER A 231 3.72 2.92 11.07
N VAL A 232 2.88 1.97 11.52
CA VAL A 232 1.58 1.65 10.89
C VAL A 232 0.40 2.33 11.62
N ALA A 233 0.62 2.87 12.82
CA ALA A 233 -0.34 3.68 13.58
C ALA A 233 -0.61 5.04 12.92
#